data_AF-A0A9D9BQX2-F1
#
_entry.id   AF-A0A9D9BQX2-F1
#
_cell.length_a   1.000
_cell.length_b   1.000
_cell.length_c   1.000
_cell.angle_alpha   90.00
_cell.angle_beta   90.00
_cell.angle_gamma   90.00
#
_symmetry.space_group_name_H-M   'P 1'
#
loop_
_entity.id
_entity.type
_entity.pdbx_description
1 polymer ?
#
loop_
_entity_poly.entity_id
_entity_poly.type
_entity_poly.pdbx_seq_one_letter_code
_entity_poly.pdbx_strand_id
1 'polypeptide(L)'
;MDELDLLKKDWQKGPVKEESLLSSSEIYPMMHKKSSSIVKTLFYISVAELIFWILVNSIPYFSSAEYRADLEAMYGNNGILLGVTIFTYIVIITFIYLLYTSYKSISVTDNAKKLMESILRTRKIVRYYVIYNLVMAFLSMVFGLYYTIYENPEVSAQFAEFTDKQLMAALAVMVLGTLMFVFVFWIFYRIIYGILLRRLNRNYKELKKLEV
;
A
#
# COMPACT_ATOMS: atom_id res chain seq x y z
N MET A 1 66.02 -5.30 0.99
CA MET A 1 65.01 -4.74 0.07
C MET A 1 64.31 -3.66 0.85
N ASP A 2 64.45 -2.42 0.38
CA ASP A 2 63.98 -1.26 1.12
C ASP A 2 62.44 -1.18 1.03
N GLU A 3 61.79 -0.89 2.16
CA GLU A 3 60.34 -0.73 2.25
C GLU A 3 59.79 0.29 1.24
N LEU A 4 60.65 1.24 0.85
CA LEU A 4 60.41 2.22 -0.20
C LEU A 4 60.28 1.62 -1.60
N ASP A 5 61.01 0.54 -1.91
CA ASP A 5 60.91 -0.14 -3.21
C ASP A 5 59.62 -0.95 -3.34
N LEU A 6 59.12 -1.50 -2.22
CA LEU A 6 57.80 -2.14 -2.15
C LEU A 6 56.69 -1.11 -2.38
N LEU A 7 56.74 0.03 -1.69
CA LEU A 7 55.76 1.10 -1.84
C LEU A 7 55.77 1.71 -3.25
N LYS A 8 56.94 1.86 -3.86
CA LYS A 8 57.08 2.36 -5.24
C LYS A 8 56.54 1.38 -6.27
N LYS A 9 56.68 0.07 -6.04
CA LYS A 9 56.13 -0.99 -6.88
C LYS A 9 54.61 -1.05 -6.79
N ASP A 10 54.03 -0.80 -5.63
CA ASP A 10 52.57 -0.74 -5.44
C ASP A 10 51.97 0.58 -5.95
N TRP A 11 52.70 1.69 -5.85
CA TRP A 11 52.28 2.97 -6.42
C TRP A 11 52.32 2.99 -7.97
N GLN A 12 53.30 2.30 -8.57
CA GLN A 12 53.41 2.17 -10.04
C GLN A 12 52.37 1.24 -10.66
N LYS A 13 51.62 0.46 -9.88
CA LYS A 13 50.48 -0.33 -10.38
C LYS A 13 49.29 0.55 -10.81
N GLY A 14 49.36 1.88 -10.63
CA GLY A 14 48.29 2.81 -10.94
C GLY A 14 47.10 2.63 -9.99
N PRO A 15 46.08 3.51 -10.05
CA PRO A 15 44.86 3.30 -9.28
C PRO A 15 44.27 1.97 -9.75
N VAL A 16 44.36 0.98 -8.88
CA VAL A 16 43.85 -0.34 -9.12
C VAL A 16 42.37 -0.17 -9.45
N LYS A 17 41.97 -0.54 -10.67
CA LYS A 17 40.57 -0.63 -11.12
C LYS A 17 39.77 -1.69 -10.33
N GLU A 18 40.17 -2.00 -9.10
CA GLU A 18 39.51 -2.95 -8.20
C GLU A 18 38.26 -2.35 -7.56
N GLU A 19 38.18 -1.03 -7.37
CA GLU A 19 36.93 -0.37 -6.92
C GLU A 19 35.81 -0.48 -7.97
N SER A 20 36.17 -0.64 -9.26
CA SER A 20 35.22 -0.81 -10.35
C SER A 20 35.06 -2.25 -10.82
N LEU A 21 35.71 -3.24 -10.17
CA LEU A 21 35.70 -4.66 -10.56
C LEU A 21 35.32 -5.65 -9.44
N LEU A 22 35.09 -5.20 -8.19
CA LEU A 22 34.16 -5.84 -7.23
C LEU A 22 32.69 -5.77 -7.71
N SER A 23 32.50 -5.78 -9.01
CA SER A 23 31.54 -4.99 -9.77
C SER A 23 30.67 -5.90 -10.59
N SER A 24 29.37 -5.65 -10.53
CA SER A 24 28.29 -6.42 -11.15
C SER A 24 28.04 -7.84 -10.60
N SER A 25 29.03 -8.72 -10.45
CA SER A 25 28.78 -10.14 -10.10
C SER A 25 28.35 -10.36 -8.63
N GLU A 26 28.86 -9.57 -7.69
CA GLU A 26 28.47 -9.64 -6.26
C GLU A 26 27.35 -8.67 -5.89
N ILE A 27 27.27 -7.53 -6.60
CA ILE A 27 26.26 -6.50 -6.36
C ILE A 27 24.89 -6.99 -6.83
N TYR A 28 24.81 -7.65 -8.00
CA TYR A 28 23.55 -8.19 -8.52
C TYR A 28 22.82 -9.11 -7.53
N PRO A 29 23.43 -10.18 -6.98
CA PRO A 29 22.74 -11.10 -6.06
C PRO A 29 22.33 -10.42 -4.75
N MET A 30 23.10 -9.45 -4.24
CA MET A 30 22.69 -8.64 -3.08
C MET A 30 21.46 -7.78 -3.39
N MET A 31 21.44 -7.12 -4.54
CA MET A 31 20.34 -6.26 -4.97
C MET A 31 19.07 -7.03 -5.32
N HIS A 32 19.23 -8.22 -5.92
CA HIS A 32 18.17 -9.18 -6.14
C HIS A 32 17.54 -9.62 -4.81
N LYS A 33 18.35 -10.06 -3.83
CA LYS A 33 17.85 -10.43 -2.49
C LYS A 33 17.12 -9.28 -1.78
N LYS A 34 17.67 -8.06 -1.81
CA LYS A 34 17.03 -6.89 -1.20
C LYS A 34 15.70 -6.53 -1.89
N SER A 35 15.66 -6.54 -3.22
CA SER A 35 14.44 -6.23 -3.98
C SER A 35 13.36 -7.29 -3.79
N SER A 36 13.74 -8.57 -3.79
CA SER A 36 12.87 -9.70 -3.49
C SER A 36 12.29 -9.59 -2.07
N SER A 37 13.12 -9.26 -1.07
CA SER A 37 12.65 -9.03 0.30
C SER A 37 11.63 -7.88 0.38
N ILE A 38 11.88 -6.75 -0.30
CA ILE A 38 10.92 -5.63 -0.32
C ILE A 38 9.59 -6.05 -0.94
N VAL A 39 9.61 -6.76 -2.07
CA VAL A 39 8.38 -7.23 -2.72
C VAL A 39 7.66 -8.28 -1.88
N LYS A 40 8.42 -9.15 -1.19
CA LYS A 40 7.88 -10.10 -0.22
C LYS A 40 7.19 -9.40 0.95
N THR A 41 7.78 -8.33 1.48
CA THR A 41 7.15 -7.50 2.52
C THR A 41 5.88 -6.83 2.02
N LEU A 42 5.88 -6.28 0.79
CA LEU A 42 4.68 -5.71 0.18
C LEU A 42 3.55 -6.74 0.04
N PHE A 43 3.89 -7.95 -0.40
CA PHE A 43 2.93 -9.05 -0.48
C PHE A 43 2.35 -9.40 0.91
N TYR A 44 3.19 -9.52 1.95
CA TYR A 44 2.71 -9.81 3.30
C TYR A 44 1.81 -8.70 3.86
N ILE A 45 2.12 -7.43 3.59
CA ILE A 45 1.26 -6.31 3.99
C ILE A 45 -0.13 -6.45 3.35
N SER A 46 -0.20 -6.75 2.05
CA SER A 46 -1.49 -6.93 1.36
C SER A 46 -2.28 -8.15 1.86
N VAL A 47 -1.60 -9.25 2.20
CA VAL A 47 -2.26 -10.41 2.83
C VAL A 47 -2.77 -10.06 4.24
N ALA A 48 -1.98 -9.34 5.03
CA ALA A 48 -2.39 -8.89 6.36
C ALA A 48 -3.61 -7.96 6.30
N GLU A 49 -3.69 -7.09 5.29
CA GLU A 49 -4.84 -6.20 5.08
C GLU A 49 -6.12 -6.99 4.74
N LEU A 50 -6.04 -8.03 3.91
CA LEU A 50 -7.18 -8.93 3.67
C LEU A 50 -7.63 -9.62 4.96
N ILE A 51 -6.69 -10.18 5.72
CA ILE A 51 -7.00 -10.83 7.00
C ILE A 51 -7.65 -9.83 7.97
N PHE A 52 -7.12 -8.61 8.03
CA PHE A 52 -7.69 -7.53 8.83
C PHE A 52 -9.15 -7.25 8.46
N TRP A 53 -9.46 -7.11 7.16
CA TRP A 53 -10.84 -6.89 6.71
C TRP A 53 -11.78 -8.06 7.00
N ILE A 54 -11.31 -9.30 6.86
CA ILE A 54 -12.07 -10.50 7.22
C ILE A 54 -12.38 -10.50 8.72
N LEU A 55 -11.37 -10.20 9.56
CA LEU A 55 -11.54 -10.13 11.01
C LEU A 55 -12.53 -9.03 11.39
N VAL A 56 -12.40 -7.82 10.82
CA VAL A 56 -13.33 -6.72 11.07
C VAL A 56 -14.77 -7.09 10.70
N ASN A 57 -14.98 -7.74 9.56
CA ASN A 57 -16.30 -8.24 9.16
C ASN A 57 -16.82 -9.37 10.06
N SER A 58 -15.94 -10.07 10.79
CA SER A 58 -16.32 -11.14 11.71
C SER A 58 -16.69 -10.64 13.12
N ILE A 59 -16.27 -9.43 13.52
CA ILE A 59 -16.56 -8.84 14.85
C ILE A 59 -18.06 -8.85 15.21
N PRO A 60 -18.99 -8.51 14.29
CA PRO A 60 -20.43 -8.56 14.57
C PRO A 60 -20.93 -9.93 15.07
N TYR A 61 -20.35 -11.03 14.59
CA TYR A 61 -20.79 -12.38 14.99
C TYR A 61 -20.44 -12.74 16.44
N PHE A 62 -19.46 -12.04 17.03
CA PHE A 62 -19.03 -12.23 18.42
C PHE A 62 -19.56 -11.15 19.36
N SER A 63 -20.36 -10.21 18.86
CA SER A 63 -20.90 -9.07 19.61
C SER A 63 -22.30 -9.37 20.17
N SER A 64 -22.80 -8.52 21.08
CA SER A 64 -24.10 -8.69 21.74
C SER A 64 -25.27 -8.77 20.74
N ALA A 65 -26.37 -9.41 21.15
CA ALA A 65 -27.56 -9.57 20.31
C ALA A 65 -28.15 -8.22 19.85
N GLU A 66 -28.07 -7.18 20.67
CA GLU A 66 -28.45 -5.80 20.30
C GLU A 66 -27.57 -5.21 19.21
N TYR A 67 -26.23 -5.33 19.31
CA TYR A 67 -25.32 -4.85 18.27
C TYR A 67 -25.53 -5.59 16.93
N ARG A 68 -25.88 -6.88 16.99
CA ARG A 68 -26.25 -7.65 15.80
C ARG A 68 -27.59 -7.19 15.21
N ALA A 69 -28.57 -6.86 16.04
CA ALA A 69 -29.86 -6.36 15.59
C ALA A 69 -29.75 -4.94 14.99
N ASP A 70 -28.94 -4.06 15.57
CA ASP A 70 -28.64 -2.73 15.01
C ASP A 70 -27.88 -2.83 13.69
N LEU A 71 -26.95 -3.77 13.57
CA LEU A 71 -26.27 -4.04 12.31
C LEU A 71 -27.20 -4.66 11.27
N GLU A 72 -28.10 -5.58 11.65
CA GLU A 72 -29.14 -6.07 10.74
C GLU A 72 -30.16 -4.99 10.37
N ALA A 73 -30.44 -4.02 11.24
CA ALA A 73 -31.27 -2.88 10.91
C ALA A 73 -30.54 -1.91 9.95
N MET A 74 -29.23 -1.68 10.15
CA MET A 74 -28.40 -0.81 9.30
C MET A 74 -27.96 -1.44 7.97
N TYR A 75 -27.79 -2.77 7.93
CA TYR A 75 -27.18 -3.50 6.82
C TYR A 75 -28.02 -4.68 6.30
N GLY A 76 -29.10 -5.07 6.97
CA GLY A 76 -29.78 -6.35 6.76
C GLY A 76 -30.76 -6.40 5.59
N ASN A 77 -31.06 -5.30 4.92
CA ASN A 77 -31.91 -5.32 3.72
C ASN A 77 -31.27 -4.63 2.52
N ASN A 78 -30.14 -5.13 2.03
CA ASN A 78 -29.67 -4.71 0.71
C ASN A 78 -28.75 -5.73 0.04
N GLY A 79 -29.27 -6.44 -0.97
CA GLY A 79 -28.45 -7.20 -1.92
C GLY A 79 -27.35 -6.34 -2.58
N ILE A 80 -27.54 -5.01 -2.60
CA ILE A 80 -26.55 -4.03 -3.02
C ILE A 80 -25.31 -4.06 -2.12
N LEU A 81 -25.47 -4.09 -0.79
CA LEU A 81 -24.35 -4.07 0.16
C LEU A 81 -23.56 -5.38 0.09
N LEU A 82 -24.27 -6.51 0.04
CA LEU A 82 -23.65 -7.82 -0.17
C LEU A 82 -22.87 -7.85 -1.50
N GLY A 83 -23.44 -7.29 -2.57
CA GLY A 83 -22.78 -7.14 -3.86
C GLY A 83 -21.50 -6.28 -3.77
N VAL A 84 -21.55 -5.14 -3.09
CA VAL A 84 -20.39 -4.25 -2.87
C VAL A 84 -19.30 -4.94 -2.06
N THR A 85 -19.66 -5.71 -1.02
CA THR A 85 -18.70 -6.47 -0.22
C THR A 85 -18.02 -7.58 -1.03
N ILE A 86 -18.79 -8.36 -1.80
CA ILE A 86 -18.23 -9.39 -2.70
C ILE A 86 -17.30 -8.75 -3.72
N PHE A 87 -17.74 -7.66 -4.36
CA PHE A 87 -16.93 -6.93 -5.33
C PHE A 87 -15.61 -6.45 -4.71
N THR A 88 -15.67 -5.88 -3.50
CA THR A 88 -14.48 -5.42 -2.78
C THR A 88 -13.50 -6.56 -2.51
N TYR A 89 -13.98 -7.73 -2.10
CA TYR A 89 -13.12 -8.91 -1.91
C TYR A 89 -12.52 -9.42 -3.22
N ILE A 90 -13.28 -9.46 -4.31
CA ILE A 90 -12.75 -9.84 -5.63
C ILE A 90 -11.60 -8.91 -6.03
N VAL A 91 -11.76 -7.59 -5.83
CA VAL A 91 -10.71 -6.61 -6.13
C VAL A 91 -9.47 -6.87 -5.28
N ILE A 92 -9.61 -7.03 -3.96
CA ILE A 92 -8.47 -7.29 -3.06
C ILE A 92 -7.75 -8.59 -3.44
N ILE A 93 -8.47 -9.67 -3.70
CA ILE A 93 -7.90 -10.96 -4.13
C ILE A 93 -7.13 -10.80 -5.45
N THR A 94 -7.66 -10.03 -6.40
CA THR A 94 -6.99 -9.72 -7.67
C THR A 94 -5.65 -9.00 -7.43
N PHE A 95 -5.62 -8.01 -6.52
CA PHE A 95 -4.39 -7.31 -6.16
C PHE A 95 -3.37 -8.23 -5.48
N ILE A 96 -3.81 -9.12 -4.59
CA ILE A 96 -2.94 -10.12 -3.95
C ILE A 96 -2.34 -11.05 -5.00
N TYR A 97 -3.14 -11.53 -5.96
CA TYR A 97 -2.66 -12.37 -7.05
C TYR A 97 -1.61 -11.66 -7.92
N LEU A 98 -1.84 -10.37 -8.25
CA LEU A 98 -0.89 -9.56 -9.00
C LEU A 98 0.43 -9.32 -8.23
N LEU A 99 0.36 -9.14 -6.91
CA LEU A 99 1.54 -9.01 -6.06
C LEU A 99 2.27 -10.35 -5.90
N TYR A 100 1.55 -11.46 -5.78
CA TYR A 100 2.13 -12.80 -5.73
C TYR A 100 2.88 -13.14 -7.02
N THR A 101 2.28 -12.89 -8.18
CA THR A 101 2.95 -13.09 -9.48
C THR A 101 4.19 -12.21 -9.62
N SER A 102 4.13 -10.97 -9.12
CA SER A 102 5.29 -10.07 -9.09
C SER A 102 6.38 -10.55 -8.14
N TYR A 103 6.02 -11.07 -6.96
CA TYR A 103 6.96 -11.71 -6.03
C TYR A 103 7.64 -12.93 -6.65
N LYS A 104 6.87 -13.85 -7.23
CA LYS A 104 7.40 -15.07 -7.88
C LYS A 104 8.30 -14.73 -9.06
N SER A 105 7.94 -13.74 -9.88
CA SER A 105 8.78 -13.25 -10.97
C SER A 105 10.13 -12.74 -10.46
N ILE A 106 10.12 -11.96 -9.36
CA ILE A 106 11.33 -11.39 -8.76
C ILE A 106 12.15 -12.44 -8.01
N SER A 107 11.56 -13.51 -7.48
CA SER A 107 12.34 -14.51 -6.73
C SER A 107 13.07 -15.52 -7.61
N VAL A 108 12.64 -15.72 -8.86
CA VAL A 108 13.14 -16.76 -9.78
C VAL A 108 13.92 -16.17 -10.96
N THR A 109 14.11 -14.85 -11.01
CA THR A 109 14.74 -14.19 -12.16
C THR A 109 16.25 -13.99 -11.97
N ASP A 110 17.04 -14.61 -12.84
CA ASP A 110 18.50 -14.40 -12.89
C ASP A 110 18.92 -13.23 -13.80
N ASN A 111 17.96 -12.56 -14.46
CA ASN A 111 18.22 -11.49 -15.42
C ASN A 111 17.86 -10.10 -14.86
N ALA A 112 18.84 -9.19 -14.82
CA ALA A 112 18.68 -7.83 -14.33
C ALA A 112 17.59 -7.01 -15.05
N LYS A 113 17.42 -7.16 -16.37
CA LYS A 113 16.32 -6.51 -17.12
C LYS A 113 14.95 -6.97 -16.65
N LYS A 114 14.77 -8.29 -16.48
CA LYS A 114 13.50 -8.86 -15.99
C LYS A 114 13.21 -8.46 -14.54
N LEU A 115 14.24 -8.37 -13.71
CA LEU A 115 14.13 -7.87 -12.34
C LEU A 115 13.67 -6.40 -12.33
N MET A 116 14.29 -5.56 -13.16
CA MET A 116 13.92 -4.16 -13.32
C MET A 116 12.49 -3.98 -13.83
N GLU A 117 12.05 -4.76 -14.81
CA GLU A 117 10.68 -4.76 -15.32
C GLU A 117 9.67 -5.16 -14.24
N SER A 118 9.98 -6.22 -13.48
CA SER A 118 9.15 -6.69 -12.38
C SER A 118 9.07 -5.68 -11.23
N ILE A 119 10.15 -4.95 -10.95
CA ILE A 119 10.16 -3.82 -10.03
C ILE A 119 9.19 -2.72 -10.50
N LEU A 120 9.27 -2.31 -11.77
CA LEU A 120 8.38 -1.29 -12.33
C LEU A 120 6.90 -1.72 -12.29
N ARG A 121 6.63 -2.99 -12.62
CA ARG A 121 5.28 -3.58 -12.54
C ARG A 121 4.76 -3.57 -11.11
N THR A 122 5.55 -4.05 -10.13
CA THR A 122 5.20 -4.03 -8.71
C THR A 122 4.84 -2.61 -8.25
N ARG A 123 5.65 -1.61 -8.63
CA ARG A 123 5.38 -0.21 -8.28
C ARG A 123 4.05 0.30 -8.82
N LYS A 124 3.70 -0.06 -10.07
CA LYS A 124 2.40 0.31 -10.66
C LYS A 124 1.25 -0.36 -9.90
N ILE A 125 1.33 -1.66 -9.67
CA ILE A 125 0.30 -2.44 -8.95
C ILE A 125 0.05 -1.83 -7.58
N VAL A 126 1.11 -1.62 -6.79
CA VAL A 126 1.03 -1.01 -5.46
C VAL A 126 0.43 0.39 -5.52
N ARG A 127 0.80 1.21 -6.51
CA ARG A 127 0.22 2.56 -6.65
C ARG A 127 -1.28 2.51 -6.93
N TYR A 128 -1.72 1.64 -7.83
CA TYR A 128 -3.15 1.47 -8.11
C TYR A 128 -3.91 0.94 -6.89
N TYR A 129 -3.30 0.00 -6.16
CA TYR A 129 -3.88 -0.55 -4.94
C TYR A 129 -4.09 0.51 -3.86
N VAL A 130 -3.09 1.37 -3.64
CA VAL A 130 -3.19 2.48 -2.68
C VAL A 130 -4.26 3.49 -3.11
N ILE A 131 -4.31 3.86 -4.39
CA ILE A 131 -5.32 4.79 -4.91
C ILE A 131 -6.72 4.20 -4.74
N TYR A 132 -6.92 2.92 -5.07
CA TYR A 132 -8.18 2.22 -4.89
C TYR A 132 -8.64 2.26 -3.43
N ASN A 133 -7.78 1.88 -2.48
CA ASN A 133 -8.12 1.92 -1.06
C ASN A 133 -8.47 3.34 -0.58
N LEU A 134 -7.72 4.36 -1.03
CA LEU A 134 -8.00 5.74 -0.65
C LEU A 134 -9.37 6.22 -1.17
N VAL A 135 -9.70 5.87 -2.42
CA VAL A 135 -10.99 6.19 -3.04
C VAL A 135 -12.13 5.45 -2.34
N MET A 136 -11.97 4.15 -2.07
CA MET A 136 -12.98 3.36 -1.37
C MET A 136 -13.19 3.85 0.07
N ALA A 137 -12.13 4.27 0.78
CA ALA A 137 -12.25 4.87 2.11
C ALA A 137 -13.05 6.18 2.07
N PHE A 138 -12.78 7.05 1.07
CA PHE A 138 -13.56 8.27 0.87
C PHE A 138 -15.02 7.98 0.55
N LEU A 139 -15.30 7.09 -0.41
CA LEU A 139 -16.66 6.69 -0.77
C LEU A 139 -17.40 6.08 0.42
N SER A 140 -16.76 5.16 1.14
CA SER A 140 -17.32 4.54 2.34
C SER A 140 -17.71 5.59 3.39
N MET A 141 -16.87 6.61 3.60
CA MET A 141 -17.19 7.70 4.53
C MET A 141 -18.36 8.55 4.05
N VAL A 142 -18.41 8.90 2.76
CA VAL A 142 -19.53 9.67 2.18
C VAL A 142 -20.84 8.89 2.27
N PHE A 143 -20.84 7.60 1.91
CA PHE A 143 -22.00 6.73 2.03
C PHE A 143 -22.42 6.52 3.48
N GLY A 144 -21.45 6.34 4.39
CA GLY A 144 -21.70 6.22 5.82
C GLY A 144 -22.37 7.48 6.38
N LEU A 145 -21.86 8.67 6.06
CA LEU A 145 -22.47 9.94 6.45
C LEU A 145 -23.87 10.12 5.88
N TYR A 146 -24.06 9.80 4.59
CA TYR A 146 -25.39 9.83 3.97
C TYR A 146 -26.36 8.92 4.72
N TYR A 147 -25.97 7.66 4.95
CA TYR A 147 -26.80 6.71 5.67
C TYR A 147 -27.12 7.17 7.09
N THR A 148 -26.13 7.69 7.83
CA THR A 148 -26.33 8.23 9.18
C THR A 148 -27.28 9.43 9.21
N ILE A 149 -27.26 10.31 8.21
CA ILE A 149 -28.14 11.50 8.20
C ILE A 149 -29.58 11.11 7.85
N TYR A 150 -29.77 10.22 6.88
CA TYR A 150 -31.11 9.93 6.32
C TYR A 150 -31.82 8.76 6.99
N GLU A 151 -31.10 7.74 7.45
CA GLU A 151 -31.71 6.55 8.05
C GLU A 151 -31.65 6.53 9.57
N ASN A 152 -30.82 7.36 10.21
CA ASN A 152 -30.80 7.44 11.67
C ASN A 152 -31.82 8.48 12.17
N PRO A 153 -32.91 8.09 12.86
CA PRO A 153 -34.02 8.99 13.17
C PRO A 153 -33.62 10.14 14.09
N GLU A 154 -32.72 9.91 15.05
CA GLU A 154 -32.24 10.92 15.97
C GLU A 154 -31.41 11.99 15.25
N VAL A 155 -30.51 11.57 14.37
CA VAL A 155 -29.66 12.48 13.59
C VAL A 155 -30.51 13.24 12.58
N SER A 156 -31.40 12.55 11.85
CA SER A 156 -32.30 13.19 10.89
C SER A 156 -33.18 14.27 11.54
N ALA A 157 -33.71 14.02 12.74
CA ALA A 157 -34.52 15.00 13.47
C ALA A 157 -33.72 16.24 13.86
N GLN A 158 -32.48 16.07 14.34
CA GLN A 158 -31.59 17.19 14.66
C GLN A 158 -31.28 18.05 13.43
N PHE A 159 -31.03 17.41 12.27
CA PHE A 159 -30.79 18.13 11.02
C PHE A 159 -32.03 18.88 10.51
N ALA A 160 -33.25 18.40 10.79
CA ALA A 160 -34.49 19.05 10.41
C ALA A 160 -34.77 20.33 11.22
N GLU A 161 -34.25 20.43 12.44
CA GLU A 161 -34.38 21.60 13.31
C GLU A 161 -33.31 22.69 13.07
N PHE A 162 -32.30 22.40 12.23
CA PHE A 162 -31.22 23.36 11.95
C PHE A 162 -31.69 24.54 11.10
N THR A 163 -31.29 25.74 11.51
CA THR A 163 -31.39 26.95 10.66
C THR A 163 -30.38 26.86 9.50
N ASP A 164 -30.62 27.56 8.39
CA ASP A 164 -29.71 27.62 7.22
C ASP A 164 -28.22 27.83 7.59
N LYS A 165 -27.93 28.71 8.57
CA LYS A 165 -26.57 28.95 9.04
C LYS A 165 -25.96 27.75 9.77
N GLN A 166 -26.74 27.01 10.55
CA GLN A 166 -26.30 25.81 11.26
C GLN A 166 -26.09 24.64 10.28
N LEU A 167 -26.94 24.53 9.25
CA LEU A 167 -26.80 23.52 8.20
C LEU A 167 -25.52 23.75 7.38
N MET A 168 -25.22 25.00 7.00
CA MET A 168 -23.94 25.36 6.38
C MET A 168 -22.73 25.03 7.27
N ALA A 169 -22.80 25.34 8.57
CA ALA A 169 -21.74 25.03 9.51
C ALA A 169 -21.53 23.51 9.68
N ALA A 170 -22.61 22.73 9.77
CA ALA A 170 -22.56 21.28 9.86
C ALA A 170 -21.93 20.65 8.60
N LEU A 171 -22.33 21.10 7.41
CA LEU A 171 -21.73 20.70 6.14
C LEU A 171 -20.23 21.01 6.09
N ALA A 172 -19.83 22.21 6.51
CA ALA A 172 -18.42 22.60 6.57
C ALA A 172 -17.61 21.69 7.50
N VAL A 173 -18.13 21.37 8.68
CA VAL A 173 -17.49 20.46 9.63
C VAL A 173 -17.39 19.04 9.07
N MET A 174 -18.44 18.52 8.41
CA MET A 174 -18.41 17.20 7.78
C MET A 174 -17.37 17.11 6.66
N VAL A 175 -17.29 18.13 5.80
CA VAL A 175 -16.29 18.18 4.72
C VAL A 175 -14.88 18.24 5.32
N LEU A 176 -14.65 19.09 6.33
CA LEU A 176 -13.36 19.18 7.01
C LEU A 176 -12.97 17.87 7.70
N GLY A 177 -13.92 17.21 8.37
CA GLY A 177 -13.71 15.91 9.01
C GLY A 177 -13.36 14.82 7.99
N THR A 178 -14.06 14.79 6.85
CA THR A 178 -13.79 13.84 5.76
C THR A 178 -12.41 14.08 5.15
N LEU A 179 -12.05 15.34 4.88
CA LEU A 179 -10.72 15.69 4.37
C LEU A 179 -9.62 15.32 5.36
N MET A 180 -9.82 15.56 6.65
CA MET A 180 -8.89 15.19 7.70
C MET A 180 -8.70 13.66 7.75
N PHE A 181 -9.79 12.90 7.70
CA PHE A 181 -9.74 11.43 7.70
C PHE A 181 -8.96 10.90 6.49
N VAL A 182 -9.30 11.34 5.27
CA VAL A 182 -8.58 10.94 4.05
C VAL A 182 -7.10 11.34 4.13
N PHE A 183 -6.79 12.50 4.70
CA PHE A 183 -5.43 12.97 4.87
C PHE A 183 -4.61 12.07 5.80
N VAL A 184 -5.19 11.63 6.93
CA VAL A 184 -4.54 10.69 7.86
C VAL A 184 -4.26 9.35 7.18
N PHE A 185 -5.24 8.78 6.49
CA PHE A 185 -5.05 7.55 5.72
C PHE A 185 -3.97 7.73 4.65
N TRP A 186 -4.00 8.84 3.92
CA TRP A 186 -3.00 9.14 2.90
C TRP A 186 -1.59 9.22 3.48
N ILE A 187 -1.40 9.83 4.66
CA ILE A 187 -0.10 9.85 5.35
C ILE A 187 0.36 8.43 5.67
N PHE A 188 -0.51 7.60 6.27
CA PHE A 188 -0.17 6.23 6.63
C PHE A 188 0.29 5.43 5.40
N TYR A 189 -0.49 5.49 4.31
CA TYR A 189 -0.14 4.86 3.04
C TYR A 189 1.15 5.44 2.43
N ARG A 190 1.35 6.77 2.50
CA ARG A 190 2.56 7.43 2.00
C ARG A 190 3.81 6.99 2.76
N ILE A 191 3.72 6.78 4.07
CA ILE A 191 4.85 6.32 4.89
C ILE A 191 5.19 4.87 4.55
N ILE A 192 4.23 3.95 4.68
CA ILE A 192 4.46 2.52 4.52
C ILE A 192 4.93 2.21 3.10
N TYR A 193 4.13 2.59 2.10
CA TYR A 193 4.43 2.26 0.72
C TYR A 193 5.51 3.17 0.14
N GLY A 194 5.58 4.44 0.54
CA GLY A 194 6.58 5.37 0.02
C GLY A 194 8.02 5.00 0.41
N ILE A 195 8.24 4.49 1.63
CA ILE A 195 9.57 4.02 2.06
C ILE A 195 9.97 2.78 1.25
N LEU A 196 9.08 1.80 1.11
CA LEU A 196 9.34 0.57 0.36
C LEU A 196 9.59 0.85 -1.13
N LEU A 197 8.76 1.69 -1.74
CA LEU A 197 8.91 2.11 -3.14
C LEU A 197 10.18 2.93 -3.38
N ARG A 198 10.60 3.78 -2.42
CA ARG A 198 11.88 4.50 -2.51
C ARG A 198 13.07 3.55 -2.50
N ARG A 199 13.07 2.58 -1.57
CA ARG A 199 14.13 1.57 -1.50
C ARG A 199 14.20 0.76 -2.80
N LEU A 200 13.05 0.35 -3.33
CA LEU A 200 12.97 -0.37 -4.60
C LEU A 200 13.46 0.47 -5.79
N ASN A 201 13.17 1.77 -5.80
CA ASN A 201 13.64 2.69 -6.85
C ASN A 201 15.15 2.95 -6.78
N ARG A 202 15.73 3.01 -5.58
CA ARG A 202 17.19 3.08 -5.42
C ARG A 202 17.84 1.83 -6.03
N ASN A 203 17.28 0.66 -5.75
CA ASN A 203 17.77 -0.60 -6.30
C ASN A 203 17.69 -0.65 -7.82
N TYR A 204 16.57 -0.18 -8.40
CA TYR A 204 16.42 -0.05 -9.85
C TYR A 204 17.50 0.87 -10.47
N LYS A 205 17.76 2.03 -9.86
CA LYS A 205 18.76 2.99 -10.37
C LYS A 205 20.18 2.44 -10.31
N GLU A 206 20.50 1.69 -9.27
CA GLU A 206 21.79 1.02 -9.12
C GLU A 206 21.96 -0.09 -10.17
N LEU A 207 20.95 -0.96 -10.36
CA LEU A 207 20.97 -1.98 -11.41
C LEU A 207 21.13 -1.39 -12.81
N LYS A 208 20.43 -0.28 -13.10
CA LYS A 208 20.53 0.41 -14.40
C LYS A 208 21.94 0.94 -14.69
N LYS A 209 22.71 1.32 -13.66
CA LYS A 209 24.09 1.78 -13.82
C LYS A 209 25.07 0.65 -14.11
N LEU A 210 24.71 -0.60 -13.79
CA LEU A 210 25.56 -1.78 -14.01
C LEU A 210 25.35 -2.42 -15.40
N GLU A 211 24.24 -2.11 -16.07
CA GLU A 211 23.95 -2.55 -17.45
C GLU A 211 24.44 -1.57 -18.54
N VAL A 212 24.88 -0.37 -18.16
CA VAL A 212 25.47 0.66 -19.05
C VAL A 212 26.98 0.57 -18.96
#